data_AF-A0A352ND10-F1
#
_entry.id   AF-A0A352ND10-F1
#
_cell.length_a   1.000
_cell.length_b   1.000
_cell.length_c   1.000
_cell.angle_alpha   90.00
_cell.angle_beta   90.00
_cell.angle_gamma   90.00
#
_symmetry.space_group_name_H-M   'P 1'
#
loop_
_entity.id
_entity.type
_entity.pdbx_description
1 polymer ?
#
loop_
_entity_poly.entity_id
_entity_poly.type
_entity_poly.pdbx_seq_one_letter_code
_entity_poly.pdbx_strand_id
1 'polypeptide(L)'
;QLCKDNKISKGKLKRLKMSASEIPSDFIERDLRQSQYIAKKAIEILSASFRNVYASSGAVTSFFRHVWGYDDILHDLNLPKYQKAELVEDVEYTTHGQTHTAQRIKDWTKRKDHRHHAIDALVIALTRQGYIQRLNNLNASANKEFGKMNLEKWAAQQPHLSVSEVKKAVDNISVSFKAGKKLSTPGKRYVRRNGVRKCVQTGILVPRAALTKEYVYGQIKVQDGKKDLKYIFKNPEAIADDDIRTAVLERLATNDGNVSATLKQLKKKPLEVNGRTIEQADCFRREFVINYRVDSIKTQKDIDSIIDPAIRQKFRERFEQVGAKDFVKSIAENPICSDAEGKCAIRNVRCFTGLKPDSLACVRKDASGKEIGFSQTQNNHHLAFYRLPDGKIIESVVSFWNGILRKRYGVPVFVHDPAAVWDRIAEMNENNDIRAIAESLPPRNSEFLMSLQRNEMLVLGMSDDEWNDAISAHDIAAINKHLYRVWRLGSKDYNFKFHTDTTAQIKEGDKEMKMFYRIGSIQALLALNPRKVSVSILGEIDLENLTKS
;
A
#
# COMPACT_ATOMS: atom_id res chain seq x y z
N GLN A 1 22.55 0.90 -37.82
CA GLN A 1 22.09 0.16 -39.00
C GLN A 1 20.58 0.05 -39.08
N LEU A 2 19.91 -0.85 -38.33
CA LEU A 2 18.48 -1.19 -38.54
C LEU A 2 17.48 -0.01 -38.63
N CYS A 3 17.67 1.08 -37.88
CA CYS A 3 16.81 2.27 -37.97
C CYS A 3 17.14 3.18 -39.15
N LYS A 4 18.41 3.23 -39.58
CA LYS A 4 18.84 3.96 -40.79
C LYS A 4 18.34 3.25 -42.04
N ASP A 5 18.24 1.92 -41.98
CA ASP A 5 17.76 1.06 -43.07
C ASP A 5 16.22 0.90 -43.06
N ASN A 6 15.49 1.72 -42.29
CA ASN A 6 14.02 1.66 -42.10
C ASN A 6 13.43 0.30 -41.64
N LYS A 7 14.25 -0.68 -41.23
CA LYS A 7 13.79 -1.98 -40.70
C LYS A 7 13.13 -1.85 -39.32
N ILE A 8 13.44 -0.79 -38.57
CA ILE A 8 12.76 -0.43 -37.33
C ILE A 8 12.50 1.08 -37.30
N SER A 9 11.39 1.49 -36.69
CA SER A 9 11.07 2.91 -36.52
C SER A 9 11.98 3.59 -35.48
N LYS A 10 12.13 4.92 -35.58
CA LYS A 10 12.85 5.75 -34.57
C LYS A 10 12.29 5.55 -33.17
N GLY A 11 10.96 5.42 -33.04
CA GLY A 11 10.30 5.12 -31.77
C GLY A 11 10.66 3.74 -31.21
N LYS A 12 10.73 2.71 -32.06
CA LYS A 12 11.17 1.36 -31.66
C LYS A 12 12.64 1.37 -31.24
N LEU A 13 13.51 2.06 -31.97
CA LEU A 13 14.93 2.21 -31.60
C LEU A 13 15.07 2.90 -30.23
N LYS A 14 14.36 4.01 -30.00
CA LYS A 14 14.39 4.74 -28.71
C LYS A 14 13.98 3.83 -27.55
N ARG A 15 12.92 3.03 -27.72
CA ARG A 15 12.46 2.07 -26.70
C ARG A 15 13.45 0.93 -26.46
N LEU A 16 14.08 0.39 -27.51
CA LEU A 16 15.09 -0.68 -27.38
C LEU A 16 16.37 -0.20 -26.69
N LYS A 17 16.71 1.09 -26.80
CA LYS A 17 17.86 1.70 -26.14
C LYS A 17 17.56 2.30 -24.77
N MET A 18 16.29 2.33 -24.38
CA MET A 18 15.84 2.93 -23.12
C MET A 18 16.35 2.09 -21.95
N SER A 19 17.04 2.73 -21.02
CA SER A 19 17.44 2.06 -19.78
C SER A 19 16.21 1.74 -18.92
N ALA A 20 16.29 0.75 -18.04
CA ALA A 20 15.18 0.36 -17.18
C ALA A 20 14.67 1.54 -16.30
N SER A 21 15.56 2.44 -15.89
CA SER A 21 15.26 3.65 -15.11
C SER A 21 14.50 4.72 -15.90
N GLU A 22 14.59 4.73 -17.23
CA GLU A 22 13.94 5.70 -18.10
C GLU A 22 12.59 5.21 -18.63
N ILE A 23 12.19 3.98 -18.30
CA ILE A 23 10.89 3.45 -18.68
C ILE A 23 9.82 4.28 -17.96
N PRO A 24 8.91 4.96 -18.69
CA PRO A 24 7.85 5.73 -18.07
C PRO A 24 7.01 4.84 -17.15
N SER A 25 6.82 5.27 -15.91
CA SER A 25 5.96 4.60 -14.92
C SER A 25 4.51 5.07 -14.97
N ASP A 26 4.25 6.17 -15.69
CA ASP A 26 2.93 6.76 -15.90
C ASP A 26 2.15 6.11 -17.06
N PHE A 27 0.90 6.57 -17.26
CA PHE A 27 -0.07 6.18 -18.29
C PHE A 27 0.60 5.61 -19.56
N ILE A 28 0.47 4.31 -19.77
CA ILE A 28 1.02 3.64 -20.95
C ILE A 28 0.07 3.94 -22.13
N GLU A 29 0.56 3.93 -23.38
CA GLU A 29 -0.31 4.06 -24.58
C GLU A 29 -1.56 3.16 -24.53
N ARG A 30 -1.45 2.01 -23.85
CA ARG A 30 -2.57 1.10 -23.58
C ARG A 30 -3.71 1.81 -22.85
N ASP A 31 -3.42 2.58 -21.81
CA ASP A 31 -4.41 3.24 -20.96
C ASP A 31 -5.13 4.37 -21.71
N LEU A 32 -4.42 5.07 -22.60
CA LEU A 32 -5.02 6.04 -23.52
C LEU A 32 -6.00 5.37 -24.49
N ARG A 33 -5.61 4.23 -25.09
CA ARG A 33 -6.52 3.46 -25.97
C ARG A 33 -7.72 2.90 -25.23
N GLN A 34 -7.54 2.43 -23.98
CA GLN A 34 -8.65 1.99 -23.14
C GLN A 34 -9.62 3.14 -22.85
N SER A 35 -9.10 4.34 -22.54
CA SER A 35 -9.94 5.52 -22.30
C SER A 35 -10.79 5.89 -23.53
N GLN A 36 -10.22 5.80 -24.74
CA GLN A 36 -10.97 6.02 -25.99
C GLN A 36 -12.06 4.97 -26.19
N TYR A 37 -11.76 3.69 -25.93
CA TYR A 37 -12.76 2.62 -26.02
C TYR A 37 -13.89 2.81 -25.00
N ILE A 38 -13.55 3.17 -23.75
CA ILE A 38 -14.52 3.48 -22.69
C ILE A 38 -15.44 4.63 -23.15
N ALA A 39 -14.88 5.70 -23.71
CA ALA A 39 -15.69 6.81 -24.22
C ALA A 39 -16.66 6.35 -25.31
N LYS A 40 -16.19 5.56 -26.31
CA LYS A 40 -17.06 5.02 -27.36
C LYS A 40 -18.18 4.15 -26.78
N LYS A 41 -17.86 3.26 -25.85
CA LYS A 41 -18.83 2.36 -25.24
C LYS A 41 -19.81 3.09 -24.32
N ALA A 42 -19.35 4.12 -23.62
CA ALA A 42 -20.20 4.98 -22.80
C ALA A 42 -21.23 5.72 -23.66
N ILE A 43 -20.82 6.28 -24.81
CA ILE A 43 -21.76 6.88 -25.76
C ILE A 43 -22.79 5.86 -26.22
N GLU A 44 -22.36 4.67 -26.63
CA GLU A 44 -23.26 3.60 -27.09
C GLU A 44 -24.32 3.25 -26.03
N ILE A 45 -23.90 3.08 -24.76
CA ILE A 45 -24.80 2.75 -23.66
C ILE A 45 -25.74 3.92 -23.34
N LEU A 46 -25.21 5.15 -23.24
CA LEU A 46 -26.00 6.32 -22.87
C LEU A 46 -27.00 6.70 -23.96
N SER A 47 -26.64 6.58 -25.24
CA SER A 47 -27.53 6.87 -26.36
C SER A 47 -28.75 5.95 -26.42
N ALA A 48 -28.73 4.80 -25.74
CA ALA A 48 -29.90 3.94 -25.61
C ALA A 48 -30.97 4.54 -24.68
N SER A 49 -30.60 5.43 -23.76
CA SER A 49 -31.50 6.05 -22.77
C SER A 49 -31.65 7.57 -22.95
N PHE A 50 -30.66 8.24 -23.56
CA PHE A 50 -30.61 9.69 -23.70
C PHE A 50 -30.52 10.09 -25.17
N ARG A 51 -31.35 11.06 -25.58
CA ARG A 51 -31.42 11.52 -26.98
C ARG A 51 -30.14 12.21 -27.45
N ASN A 52 -29.52 13.00 -26.57
CA ASN A 52 -28.40 13.86 -26.90
C ASN A 52 -27.17 13.44 -26.08
N VAL A 53 -26.29 12.65 -26.69
CA VAL A 53 -25.03 12.22 -26.08
C VAL A 53 -23.89 12.60 -27.01
N TYR A 54 -23.01 13.47 -26.53
CA TYR A 54 -21.86 13.96 -27.29
C TYR A 54 -20.57 13.66 -26.54
N ALA A 55 -19.49 13.53 -27.30
CA ALA A 55 -18.14 13.46 -26.75
C ALA A 55 -17.32 14.64 -27.25
N SER A 56 -16.53 15.21 -26.35
CA SER A 56 -15.53 16.23 -26.65
C SER A 56 -14.14 15.62 -26.64
N SER A 57 -13.22 16.21 -27.40
CA SER A 57 -11.81 15.83 -27.35
C SER A 57 -11.09 16.62 -26.24
N GLY A 58 -10.03 16.04 -25.68
CA GLY A 58 -9.23 16.73 -24.66
C GLY A 58 -8.63 18.06 -25.16
N ALA A 59 -8.39 18.19 -26.46
CA ALA A 59 -7.91 19.43 -27.07
C ALA A 59 -8.96 20.54 -27.02
N VAL A 60 -10.23 20.23 -27.33
CA VAL A 60 -11.34 21.19 -27.23
C VAL A 60 -11.52 21.64 -25.78
N THR A 61 -11.56 20.69 -24.84
CA THR A 61 -11.68 21.00 -23.41
C THR A 61 -10.52 21.88 -22.93
N SER A 62 -9.29 21.58 -23.35
CA SER A 62 -8.13 22.39 -22.98
C SER A 62 -8.21 23.82 -23.56
N PHE A 63 -8.70 23.97 -24.78
CA PHE A 63 -8.85 25.28 -25.42
C PHE A 63 -9.85 26.16 -24.67
N PHE A 64 -11.06 25.67 -24.40
CA PHE A 64 -12.07 26.46 -23.67
C PHE A 64 -11.66 26.74 -22.22
N ARG A 65 -11.05 25.77 -21.54
CA ARG A 65 -10.54 25.96 -20.17
C ARG A 65 -9.50 27.08 -20.10
N HIS A 66 -8.65 27.20 -21.11
CA HIS A 66 -7.67 28.27 -21.22
C HIS A 66 -8.33 29.62 -21.47
N VAL A 67 -9.18 29.68 -22.51
CA VAL A 67 -9.84 30.93 -22.93
C VAL A 67 -10.79 31.49 -21.86
N TRP A 68 -11.44 30.63 -21.07
CA TRP A 68 -12.29 31.03 -19.95
C TRP A 68 -11.51 31.33 -18.65
N GLY A 69 -10.17 31.24 -18.67
CA GLY A 69 -9.34 31.56 -17.50
C GLY A 69 -9.38 30.52 -16.38
N TYR A 70 -9.82 29.29 -16.64
CA TYR A 70 -9.94 28.24 -15.62
C TYR A 70 -8.63 27.47 -15.37
N ASP A 71 -7.58 27.73 -16.16
CA ASP A 71 -6.27 27.08 -16.00
C ASP A 71 -5.61 27.37 -14.64
N ASP A 72 -5.75 28.59 -14.14
CA ASP A 72 -5.06 29.07 -12.95
C ASP A 72 -5.85 28.85 -11.65
N ILE A 73 -7.12 28.41 -11.72
CA ILE A 73 -7.98 28.21 -10.53
C ILE A 73 -7.30 27.30 -9.49
N LEU A 74 -6.82 26.14 -9.93
CA LEU A 74 -6.15 25.21 -9.01
C LEU A 74 -4.77 25.72 -8.60
N HIS A 75 -4.08 26.45 -9.48
CA HIS A 75 -2.81 27.07 -9.11
C HIS A 75 -3.03 28.00 -7.90
N ASP A 76 -3.98 28.92 -8.02
CA ASP A 76 -4.24 29.94 -7.01
C ASP A 76 -4.76 29.35 -5.70
N LEU A 77 -5.61 28.33 -5.76
CA LEU A 77 -6.08 27.63 -4.56
C LEU A 77 -4.95 26.92 -3.83
N ASN A 78 -3.91 26.48 -4.55
CA ASN A 78 -2.78 25.77 -3.97
C ASN A 78 -1.61 26.73 -3.62
N LEU A 79 -1.55 27.94 -4.18
CA LEU A 79 -0.43 28.87 -4.00
C LEU A 79 -0.04 29.10 -2.52
N PRO A 80 -0.97 29.35 -1.57
CA PRO A 80 -0.60 29.63 -0.19
C PRO A 80 0.17 28.51 0.51
N LYS A 81 -0.08 27.23 0.18
CA LYS A 81 0.66 26.11 0.79
C LYS A 81 2.04 25.92 0.14
N TYR A 82 2.16 26.13 -1.16
CA TYR A 82 3.45 26.05 -1.85
C TYR A 82 4.38 27.20 -1.45
N GLN A 83 3.84 28.40 -1.19
CA GLN A 83 4.59 29.52 -0.61
C GLN A 83 5.20 29.16 0.74
N LYS A 84 4.42 28.56 1.65
CA LYS A 84 4.90 28.10 2.96
C LYS A 84 6.01 27.05 2.89
N ALA A 85 6.11 26.34 1.77
CA ALA A 85 7.14 25.34 1.52
C ALA A 85 8.30 25.87 0.65
N GLU A 86 8.34 27.18 0.36
CA GLU A 86 9.39 27.80 -0.48
C GLU A 86 9.49 27.21 -1.90
N LEU A 87 8.38 26.65 -2.39
CA LEU A 87 8.25 26.02 -3.71
C LEU A 87 7.61 26.95 -4.75
N VAL A 88 7.81 28.25 -4.58
CA VAL A 88 7.39 29.28 -5.54
C VAL A 88 8.60 29.97 -6.15
N GLU A 89 8.39 30.55 -7.33
CA GLU A 89 9.36 31.36 -8.03
C GLU A 89 8.69 32.63 -8.56
N ASP A 90 9.43 33.73 -8.59
CA ASP A 90 8.99 34.95 -9.24
C ASP A 90 9.22 34.80 -10.75
N VAL A 91 8.14 34.91 -11.52
CA VAL A 91 8.18 34.85 -12.98
C VAL A 91 7.85 36.22 -13.53
N GLU A 92 8.76 36.78 -14.32
CA GLU A 92 8.50 37.98 -15.10
C GLU A 92 7.81 37.62 -16.41
N TYR A 93 6.74 38.33 -16.72
CA TYR A 93 6.05 38.22 -18.00
C TYR A 93 5.69 39.60 -18.53
N THR A 94 5.86 39.79 -19.83
CA THR A 94 5.53 41.06 -20.49
C THR A 94 4.13 40.98 -21.06
N THR A 95 3.25 41.90 -20.65
CA THR A 95 1.90 42.06 -21.20
C THR A 95 1.73 43.51 -21.63
N HIS A 96 1.30 43.73 -22.86
CA HIS A 96 1.13 45.09 -23.44
C HIS A 96 2.35 46.02 -23.29
N GLY A 97 3.58 45.46 -23.33
CA GLY A 97 4.82 46.22 -23.21
C GLY A 97 5.23 46.56 -21.77
N GLN A 98 4.49 46.12 -20.76
CA GLN A 98 4.84 46.26 -19.34
C GLN A 98 5.32 44.92 -18.77
N THR A 99 6.44 44.94 -18.04
CA THR A 99 6.93 43.76 -17.31
C THR A 99 6.19 43.66 -15.98
N HIS A 100 5.51 42.55 -15.79
CA HIS A 100 4.84 42.20 -14.54
C HIS A 100 5.57 41.03 -13.89
N THR A 101 5.69 41.07 -12.56
CA THR A 101 6.21 39.94 -11.77
C THR A 101 5.04 39.25 -11.09
N ALA A 102 4.96 37.92 -11.22
CA ALA A 102 3.99 37.11 -10.48
C ALA A 102 4.66 35.88 -9.89
N GLN A 103 4.25 35.54 -8.66
CA GLN A 103 4.66 34.28 -8.03
C GLN A 103 3.95 33.11 -8.69
N ARG A 104 4.73 32.10 -9.08
CA ARG A 104 4.23 30.83 -9.61
C ARG A 104 4.78 29.65 -8.83
N ILE A 105 3.98 28.58 -8.76
CA ILE A 105 4.42 27.31 -8.19
C ILE A 105 5.40 26.62 -9.13
N LYS A 106 6.57 26.23 -8.62
CA LYS A 106 7.59 25.50 -9.39
C LYS A 106 7.03 24.19 -9.97
N ASP A 107 7.32 23.95 -11.25
CA ASP A 107 6.86 22.78 -12.01
C ASP A 107 5.33 22.55 -11.91
N TRP A 108 4.53 23.61 -11.86
CA TRP A 108 3.08 23.48 -11.70
C TRP A 108 2.44 22.73 -12.87
N THR A 109 1.52 21.83 -12.53
CA THR A 109 0.58 21.25 -13.48
C THR A 109 -0.72 20.97 -12.74
N LYS A 110 -1.86 21.24 -13.40
CA LYS A 110 -3.19 20.93 -12.87
C LYS A 110 -3.33 19.48 -12.40
N ARG A 111 -2.53 18.57 -12.99
CA ARG A 111 -2.54 17.14 -12.67
C ARG A 111 -2.03 16.83 -11.27
N LYS A 112 -1.42 17.79 -10.55
CA LYS A 112 -1.05 17.65 -9.13
C LYS A 112 -2.28 17.66 -8.20
N ASP A 113 -3.46 18.07 -8.67
CA ASP A 113 -4.68 18.18 -7.88
C ASP A 113 -5.86 17.45 -8.56
N HIS A 114 -6.46 16.44 -7.91
CA HIS A 114 -7.56 15.62 -8.44
C HIS A 114 -8.78 16.42 -8.91
N ARG A 115 -9.01 17.63 -8.37
CA ARG A 115 -10.15 18.48 -8.72
C ARG A 115 -10.09 19.01 -10.16
N HIS A 116 -8.97 18.86 -10.86
CA HIS A 116 -8.89 19.20 -12.30
C HIS A 116 -9.89 18.43 -13.15
N HIS A 117 -10.27 17.21 -12.75
CA HIS A 117 -11.32 16.45 -13.43
C HIS A 117 -12.69 17.14 -13.34
N ALA A 118 -13.01 17.80 -12.23
CA ALA A 118 -14.25 18.54 -12.07
C ALA A 118 -14.27 19.81 -12.94
N ILE A 119 -13.16 20.53 -13.03
CA ILE A 119 -13.02 21.68 -13.95
C ILE A 119 -13.17 21.22 -15.40
N ASP A 120 -12.51 20.14 -15.80
CA ASP A 120 -12.63 19.59 -17.16
C ASP A 120 -14.08 19.14 -17.44
N ALA A 121 -14.78 18.55 -16.47
CA ALA A 121 -16.18 18.18 -16.59
C ALA A 121 -17.12 19.39 -16.73
N LEU A 122 -16.89 20.46 -15.97
CA LEU A 122 -17.62 21.73 -16.11
C LEU A 122 -17.45 22.29 -17.53
N VAL A 123 -16.21 22.31 -18.04
CA VAL A 123 -15.93 22.80 -19.39
C VAL A 123 -16.66 21.97 -20.43
N ILE A 124 -16.67 20.64 -20.29
CA ILE A 124 -17.41 19.74 -21.17
C ILE A 124 -18.92 20.04 -21.11
N ALA A 125 -19.48 20.24 -19.91
CA ALA A 125 -20.91 20.53 -19.73
C ALA A 125 -21.35 21.86 -20.38
N LEU A 126 -20.47 22.87 -20.37
CA LEU A 126 -20.72 24.17 -21.02
C LEU A 126 -20.43 24.17 -22.53
N THR A 127 -19.69 23.17 -23.03
CA THR A 127 -19.32 23.07 -24.44
C THR A 127 -20.46 22.48 -25.29
N ARG A 128 -20.93 23.25 -26.27
CA ARG A 128 -21.97 22.82 -27.22
C ARG A 128 -21.38 22.18 -28.48
N GLN A 129 -22.15 21.32 -29.16
CA GLN A 129 -21.73 20.69 -30.40
C GLN A 129 -21.34 21.69 -31.50
N GLY A 130 -22.07 22.81 -31.61
CA GLY A 130 -21.73 23.90 -32.53
C GLY A 130 -20.38 24.55 -32.24
N TYR A 131 -19.96 24.58 -30.97
CA TYR A 131 -18.65 25.11 -30.58
C TYR A 131 -17.53 24.21 -31.07
N ILE A 132 -17.72 22.89 -30.91
CA ILE A 132 -16.77 21.87 -31.38
C ILE A 132 -16.61 21.95 -32.91
N GLN A 133 -17.73 22.03 -33.64
CA GLN A 133 -17.70 22.14 -35.11
C GLN A 133 -16.97 23.39 -35.57
N ARG A 134 -17.25 24.55 -34.96
CA ARG A 134 -16.59 25.81 -35.29
C ARG A 134 -15.08 25.74 -35.03
N LEU A 135 -14.67 25.19 -33.89
CA LEU A 135 -13.26 25.02 -33.55
C LEU A 135 -12.53 24.11 -34.56
N ASN A 136 -13.15 22.98 -34.95
CA ASN A 136 -12.57 22.06 -35.91
C ASN A 136 -12.46 22.66 -37.31
N ASN A 137 -13.50 23.35 -37.78
CA ASN A 137 -13.51 23.98 -39.11
C ASN A 137 -12.44 25.07 -39.23
N LEU A 138 -12.23 25.86 -38.17
CA LEU A 138 -11.20 26.91 -38.15
C LEU A 138 -9.79 26.34 -38.06
N ASN A 139 -9.58 25.27 -37.29
CA ASN A 139 -8.30 24.55 -37.25
C ASN A 139 -7.91 23.94 -38.61
N ALA A 140 -8.90 23.63 -39.46
CA ALA A 140 -8.69 23.12 -40.81
C ALA A 140 -8.42 24.22 -41.87
N SER A 141 -8.59 25.50 -41.53
CA SER A 141 -8.42 26.63 -42.45
C SER A 141 -6.95 27.08 -42.60
N ALA A 142 -6.59 27.63 -43.77
CA ALA A 142 -5.19 27.88 -44.16
C ALA A 142 -4.51 29.06 -43.43
N ASN A 143 -5.28 30.02 -42.89
CA ASN A 143 -4.75 31.27 -42.32
C ASN A 143 -4.77 31.24 -40.78
N LYS A 144 -3.80 30.53 -40.20
CA LYS A 144 -3.85 30.05 -38.81
C LYS A 144 -3.72 31.14 -37.73
N GLU A 145 -2.92 32.19 -37.94
CA GLU A 145 -2.66 33.17 -36.87
C GLU A 145 -3.80 34.18 -36.68
N PHE A 146 -4.26 34.82 -37.76
CA PHE A 146 -5.37 35.79 -37.70
C PHE A 146 -6.70 35.12 -37.32
N GLY A 147 -6.93 33.89 -37.78
CA GLY A 147 -8.08 33.08 -37.39
C GLY A 147 -8.08 32.70 -35.90
N LYS A 148 -6.90 32.47 -35.30
CA LYS A 148 -6.76 32.05 -33.90
C LYS A 148 -7.14 33.15 -32.91
N MET A 149 -6.67 34.39 -33.12
CA MET A 149 -7.04 35.52 -32.22
C MET A 149 -8.55 35.81 -32.24
N ASN A 150 -9.19 35.75 -33.42
CA ASN A 150 -10.64 35.94 -33.53
C ASN A 150 -11.44 34.79 -32.90
N LEU A 151 -10.90 33.57 -32.96
CA LEU A 151 -11.49 32.39 -32.34
C LEU A 151 -11.43 32.44 -30.81
N GLU A 152 -10.31 32.86 -30.23
CA GLU A 152 -10.17 33.05 -28.78
C GLU A 152 -11.13 34.12 -28.27
N LYS A 153 -11.22 35.28 -28.96
CA LYS A 153 -12.21 36.32 -28.63
C LYS A 153 -13.65 35.82 -28.69
N TRP A 154 -14.01 35.08 -29.74
CA TRP A 154 -15.34 34.48 -29.87
C TRP A 154 -15.62 33.45 -28.77
N ALA A 155 -14.65 32.60 -28.45
CA ALA A 155 -14.78 31.57 -27.42
C ALA A 155 -14.92 32.18 -26.02
N ALA A 156 -14.20 33.27 -25.74
CA ALA A 156 -14.31 34.03 -24.49
C ALA A 156 -15.70 34.66 -24.30
N GLN A 157 -16.41 34.99 -25.38
CA GLN A 157 -17.76 35.55 -25.33
C GLN A 157 -18.87 34.49 -25.20
N GLN A 158 -18.54 33.19 -25.28
CA GLN A 158 -19.56 32.15 -25.11
C GLN A 158 -20.04 32.09 -23.65
N PRO A 159 -21.30 31.70 -23.37
CA PRO A 159 -21.80 31.60 -22.00
C PRO A 159 -20.94 30.65 -21.15
N HIS A 160 -20.37 31.19 -20.07
CA HIS A 160 -19.58 30.46 -19.08
C HIS A 160 -19.70 31.15 -17.72
N LEU A 161 -19.34 30.42 -16.65
CA LEU A 161 -19.36 30.95 -15.28
C LEU A 161 -18.13 31.82 -15.01
N SER A 162 -18.24 32.76 -14.08
CA SER A 162 -17.07 33.56 -13.70
C SER A 162 -16.01 32.70 -13.01
N VAL A 163 -14.74 33.08 -13.16
CA VAL A 163 -13.60 32.39 -12.51
C VAL A 163 -13.79 32.33 -10.98
N SER A 164 -14.36 33.37 -10.37
CA SER A 164 -14.60 33.44 -8.93
C SER A 164 -15.65 32.43 -8.46
N GLU A 165 -16.77 32.30 -9.18
CA GLU A 165 -17.80 31.30 -8.88
C GLU A 165 -17.25 29.87 -9.00
N VAL A 166 -16.51 29.60 -10.09
CA VAL A 166 -15.89 28.29 -10.29
C VAL A 166 -14.87 28.00 -9.21
N LYS A 167 -14.03 28.97 -8.84
CA LYS A 167 -13.03 28.83 -7.77
C LYS A 167 -13.69 28.51 -6.43
N LYS A 168 -14.76 29.21 -6.06
CA LYS A 168 -15.52 28.95 -4.83
C LYS A 168 -16.15 27.55 -4.84
N ALA A 169 -16.73 27.13 -5.97
CA ALA A 169 -17.30 25.79 -6.10
C ALA A 169 -16.23 24.69 -6.00
N VAL A 170 -15.08 24.89 -6.66
CA VAL A 170 -13.95 23.93 -6.65
C VAL A 170 -13.33 23.78 -5.25
N ASP A 171 -13.29 24.85 -4.46
CA ASP A 171 -12.74 24.78 -3.10
C ASP A 171 -13.59 23.89 -2.15
N ASN A 172 -14.89 23.82 -2.40
CA ASN A 172 -15.81 22.96 -1.68
C ASN A 172 -15.79 21.48 -2.13
N ILE A 173 -15.04 21.12 -3.17
CA ILE A 173 -15.01 19.73 -3.66
C ILE A 173 -14.19 18.83 -2.74
N SER A 174 -14.85 17.94 -2.00
CA SER A 174 -14.21 16.83 -1.31
C SER A 174 -13.97 15.67 -2.30
N VAL A 175 -12.72 15.22 -2.41
CA VAL A 175 -12.38 14.11 -3.32
C VAL A 175 -12.70 12.79 -2.64
N SER A 176 -13.63 12.03 -3.21
CA SER A 176 -14.01 10.72 -2.69
C SER A 176 -13.11 9.61 -3.22
N PHE A 177 -12.86 8.62 -2.37
CA PHE A 177 -12.15 7.41 -2.75
C PHE A 177 -12.96 6.20 -2.32
N LYS A 178 -13.01 5.19 -3.20
CA LYS A 178 -13.69 3.94 -2.86
C LYS A 178 -12.94 3.21 -1.73
N ALA A 179 -13.51 3.27 -0.53
CA ALA A 179 -13.12 2.51 0.64
C ALA A 179 -13.68 1.07 0.62
N GLY A 180 -13.29 0.23 1.59
CA GLY A 180 -13.92 -1.07 1.80
C GLY A 180 -13.64 -2.10 0.71
N LYS A 181 -12.37 -2.49 0.52
CA LYS A 181 -12.04 -3.56 -0.42
C LYS A 181 -12.64 -4.88 0.07
N LYS A 182 -13.57 -5.45 -0.71
CA LYS A 182 -14.12 -6.79 -0.44
C LYS A 182 -12.98 -7.80 -0.38
N LEU A 183 -12.84 -8.50 0.75
CA LEU A 183 -11.87 -9.59 0.89
C LEU A 183 -12.10 -10.70 -0.14
N SER A 184 -13.35 -11.15 -0.26
CA SER A 184 -13.71 -12.24 -1.14
C SER A 184 -15.11 -12.10 -1.74
N THR A 185 -15.32 -12.80 -2.85
CA THR A 185 -16.61 -12.94 -3.51
C THR A 185 -16.97 -14.43 -3.61
N PRO A 186 -18.26 -14.80 -3.47
CA PRO A 186 -18.71 -16.17 -3.71
C PRO A 186 -18.42 -16.57 -5.17
N GLY A 187 -17.72 -17.68 -5.33
CA GLY A 187 -17.36 -18.27 -6.62
C GLY A 187 -18.11 -19.56 -6.88
N LYS A 188 -18.10 -19.96 -8.15
CA LYS A 188 -18.64 -21.24 -8.62
C LYS A 188 -17.54 -22.01 -9.34
N ARG A 189 -17.36 -23.29 -9.02
CA ARG A 189 -16.48 -24.19 -9.76
C ARG A 189 -17.30 -24.99 -10.75
N TYR A 190 -16.80 -25.03 -11.97
CA TYR A 190 -17.38 -25.81 -13.04
C TYR A 190 -16.36 -26.85 -13.50
N VAL A 191 -16.84 -28.03 -13.87
CA VAL A 191 -16.06 -29.06 -14.54
C VAL A 191 -16.78 -29.45 -15.82
N ARG A 192 -16.02 -29.87 -16.83
CA ARG A 192 -16.61 -30.47 -18.04
C ARG A 192 -16.73 -31.97 -17.83
N ARG A 193 -17.93 -32.51 -18.03
CA ARG A 193 -18.18 -33.96 -18.12
C ARG A 193 -19.01 -34.18 -19.38
N ASN A 194 -18.55 -35.06 -20.26
CA ASN A 194 -19.20 -35.37 -21.54
C ASN A 194 -19.52 -34.12 -22.38
N GLY A 195 -18.58 -33.19 -22.49
CA GLY A 195 -18.76 -31.93 -23.25
C GLY A 195 -19.61 -30.85 -22.55
N VAL A 196 -20.38 -31.21 -21.51
CA VAL A 196 -21.27 -30.28 -20.80
C VAL A 196 -20.57 -29.66 -19.59
N ARG A 197 -20.75 -28.34 -19.43
CA ARG A 197 -20.24 -27.58 -18.27
C ARG A 197 -21.19 -27.74 -17.08
N LYS A 198 -20.81 -28.55 -16.09
CA LYS A 198 -21.60 -28.75 -14.86
C LYS A 198 -21.03 -27.94 -13.71
N CYS A 199 -21.88 -27.19 -13.00
CA CYS A 199 -21.49 -26.54 -11.75
C CYS A 199 -21.40 -27.62 -10.67
N VAL A 200 -20.24 -27.78 -10.05
CA VAL A 200 -20.01 -28.82 -9.02
C VAL A 200 -19.85 -28.24 -7.62
N GLN A 201 -19.67 -26.93 -7.53
CA GLN A 201 -19.52 -26.26 -6.25
C GLN A 201 -19.93 -24.80 -6.38
N THR A 202 -20.69 -24.31 -5.41
CA THR A 202 -21.10 -22.92 -5.27
C THR A 202 -20.62 -22.39 -3.91
N GLY A 203 -20.61 -21.07 -3.73
CA GLY A 203 -20.21 -20.46 -2.45
C GLY A 203 -18.71 -20.52 -2.14
N ILE A 204 -17.85 -20.81 -3.13
CA ILE A 204 -16.40 -20.84 -2.91
C ILE A 204 -15.93 -19.44 -2.52
N LEU A 205 -15.16 -19.35 -1.45
CA LEU A 205 -14.61 -18.08 -1.00
C LEU A 205 -13.42 -17.70 -1.91
N VAL A 206 -13.66 -16.87 -2.93
CA VAL A 206 -12.63 -16.43 -3.89
C VAL A 206 -12.02 -15.11 -3.42
N PRO A 207 -10.74 -15.08 -2.99
CA PRO A 207 -10.09 -13.84 -2.58
C PRO A 207 -9.97 -12.83 -3.73
N ARG A 208 -10.05 -11.53 -3.43
CA ARG A 208 -9.98 -10.42 -4.39
C ARG A 208 -8.60 -9.76 -4.53
N ALA A 209 -7.61 -10.31 -3.84
CA ALA A 209 -6.21 -9.89 -3.92
C ALA A 209 -5.30 -11.10 -3.65
N ALA A 210 -4.01 -10.94 -3.95
CA ALA A 210 -2.99 -11.92 -3.58
C ALA A 210 -2.93 -12.08 -2.04
N LEU A 211 -2.94 -13.33 -1.59
CA LEU A 211 -2.90 -13.66 -0.16
C LEU A 211 -1.49 -13.48 0.43
N THR A 212 -0.48 -13.90 -0.32
CA THR A 212 0.94 -13.85 0.05
C THR A 212 1.78 -13.36 -1.12
N LYS A 213 3.09 -13.16 -0.90
CA LYS A 213 4.07 -13.02 -1.97
C LYS A 213 4.27 -14.35 -2.69
N GLU A 214 4.96 -14.31 -3.82
CA GLU A 214 5.18 -15.48 -4.69
C GLU A 214 6.25 -16.42 -4.12
N TYR A 215 7.15 -15.90 -3.29
CA TYR A 215 8.24 -16.67 -2.69
C TYR A 215 7.75 -17.56 -1.55
N VAL A 216 8.29 -18.78 -1.50
CA VAL A 216 8.08 -19.74 -0.41
C VAL A 216 9.40 -19.95 0.32
N TYR A 217 9.38 -19.74 1.63
CA TYR A 217 10.50 -19.85 2.55
C TYR A 217 10.44 -21.19 3.28
N GLY A 218 11.60 -21.80 3.51
CA GLY A 218 11.76 -22.88 4.47
C GLY A 218 12.02 -22.33 5.87
N GLN A 219 11.92 -23.19 6.88
CA GLN A 219 12.32 -22.87 8.26
C GLN A 219 13.34 -23.91 8.72
N ILE A 220 14.44 -23.46 9.32
CA ILE A 220 15.48 -24.34 9.87
C ILE A 220 15.73 -24.02 11.35
N LYS A 221 16.34 -24.97 12.07
CA LYS A 221 16.91 -24.75 13.40
C LYS A 221 18.37 -24.30 13.24
N VAL A 222 18.77 -23.28 13.98
CA VAL A 222 20.14 -22.75 14.02
C VAL A 222 20.59 -22.69 15.47
N GLN A 223 21.84 -23.04 15.74
CA GLN A 223 22.43 -22.92 17.08
C GLN A 223 22.32 -21.47 17.58
N ASP A 224 21.78 -21.30 18.79
CA ASP A 224 21.60 -20.00 19.46
C ASP A 224 22.36 -19.91 20.80
N GLY A 225 23.27 -20.86 21.02
CA GLY A 225 24.14 -20.97 22.19
C GLY A 225 23.40 -21.35 23.48
N LYS A 226 24.13 -21.28 24.60
CA LYS A 226 23.61 -21.55 25.93
C LYS A 226 22.67 -20.45 26.42
N LYS A 227 21.51 -20.85 26.95
CA LYS A 227 20.49 -19.95 27.51
C LYS A 227 20.20 -20.30 28.97
N ASP A 228 19.79 -19.31 29.74
CA ASP A 228 19.49 -19.44 31.16
C ASP A 228 18.20 -20.23 31.43
N LEU A 229 18.01 -20.61 32.70
CA LEU A 229 16.79 -21.27 33.16
C LEU A 229 15.52 -20.50 32.76
N LYS A 230 15.52 -19.17 32.89
CA LYS A 230 14.36 -18.34 32.57
C LYS A 230 13.93 -18.51 31.11
N TYR A 231 14.89 -18.54 30.18
CA TYR A 231 14.63 -18.71 28.77
C TYR A 231 14.16 -20.12 28.43
N ILE A 232 14.85 -21.17 28.93
CA ILE A 232 14.54 -22.56 28.57
C ILE A 232 13.17 -22.99 29.12
N PHE A 233 12.79 -22.53 30.31
CA PHE A 233 11.45 -22.77 30.86
C PHE A 233 10.35 -22.01 30.12
N LYS A 234 10.68 -20.86 29.51
CA LYS A 234 9.74 -20.13 28.66
C LYS A 234 9.63 -20.73 27.25
N ASN A 235 10.68 -21.40 26.78
CA ASN A 235 10.76 -21.97 25.43
C ASN A 235 11.32 -23.41 25.43
N PRO A 236 10.63 -24.40 26.03
CA PRO A 236 11.17 -25.76 26.14
C PRO A 236 11.51 -26.39 24.78
N GLU A 237 10.72 -26.09 23.75
CA GLU A 237 10.92 -26.56 22.37
C GLU A 237 12.21 -26.07 21.70
N ALA A 238 12.88 -25.06 22.29
CA ALA A 238 14.15 -24.54 21.80
C ALA A 238 15.34 -25.34 22.32
N ILE A 239 15.19 -26.13 23.38
CA ILE A 239 16.29 -26.87 24.00
C ILE A 239 16.83 -27.93 23.03
N ALA A 240 18.16 -27.94 22.86
CA ALA A 240 18.83 -28.85 21.93
C ALA A 240 18.98 -30.28 22.47
N ASP A 241 19.16 -30.41 23.78
CA ASP A 241 19.29 -31.67 24.50
C ASP A 241 17.91 -32.23 24.90
N ASP A 242 17.62 -33.46 24.49
CA ASP A 242 16.31 -34.09 24.66
C ASP A 242 16.04 -34.47 26.13
N ASP A 243 17.05 -34.82 26.91
CA ASP A 243 16.91 -35.16 28.33
C ASP A 243 16.59 -33.90 29.13
N ILE A 244 17.32 -32.80 28.86
CA ILE A 244 17.05 -31.50 29.48
C ILE A 244 15.66 -31.00 29.08
N ARG A 245 15.27 -31.15 27.81
CA ARG A 245 13.94 -30.75 27.33
C ARG A 245 12.84 -31.51 28.08
N THR A 246 12.99 -32.83 28.23
CA THR A 246 12.02 -33.68 28.92
C THR A 246 11.91 -33.28 30.40
N ALA A 247 13.04 -33.11 31.09
CA ALA A 247 13.06 -32.69 32.50
C ALA A 247 12.44 -31.29 32.70
N VAL A 248 12.65 -30.35 31.77
CA VAL A 248 12.02 -29.02 31.79
C VAL A 248 10.50 -29.13 31.61
N LEU A 249 10.03 -29.95 30.66
CA LEU A 249 8.60 -30.15 30.39
C LEU A 249 7.88 -30.80 31.57
N GLU A 250 8.46 -31.85 32.15
CA GLU A 250 7.92 -32.51 33.35
C GLU A 250 7.84 -31.54 34.52
N ARG A 251 8.89 -30.73 34.71
CA ARG A 251 8.92 -29.73 35.77
C ARG A 251 7.87 -28.63 35.58
N LEU A 252 7.63 -28.21 34.34
CA LEU A 252 6.55 -27.26 34.01
C LEU A 252 5.17 -27.87 34.27
N ALA A 253 4.98 -29.15 33.94
CA ALA A 253 3.72 -29.85 34.17
C ALA A 253 3.34 -29.88 35.66
N THR A 254 4.31 -30.03 36.56
CA THR A 254 4.04 -30.00 38.02
C THR A 254 3.52 -28.65 38.56
N ASN A 255 3.57 -27.58 37.75
CA ASN A 255 3.14 -26.24 38.13
C ASN A 255 2.11 -25.66 37.14
N ASP A 256 1.35 -26.52 36.45
CA ASP A 256 0.35 -26.12 35.44
C ASP A 256 0.92 -25.17 34.36
N GLY A 257 2.19 -25.36 33.99
CA GLY A 257 2.88 -24.52 33.01
C GLY A 257 3.30 -23.13 33.52
N ASN A 258 3.15 -22.83 34.81
CA ASN A 258 3.53 -21.54 35.37
C ASN A 258 5.05 -21.40 35.54
N VAL A 259 5.69 -20.70 34.60
CA VAL A 259 7.14 -20.45 34.58
C VAL A 259 7.62 -19.73 35.85
N SER A 260 6.89 -18.73 36.36
CA SER A 260 7.33 -17.96 37.54
C SER A 260 7.32 -18.80 38.81
N ALA A 261 6.26 -19.60 39.00
CA ALA A 261 6.17 -20.55 40.10
C ALA A 261 7.27 -21.62 40.02
N THR A 262 7.50 -22.16 38.81
CA THR A 262 8.56 -23.14 38.55
C THR A 262 9.94 -22.61 38.91
N LEU A 263 10.30 -21.40 38.46
CA LEU A 263 11.58 -20.77 38.77
C LEU A 263 11.78 -20.53 40.28
N LYS A 264 10.71 -20.25 41.04
CA LYS A 264 10.79 -20.13 42.50
C LYS A 264 11.10 -21.46 43.18
N GLN A 265 10.51 -22.56 42.70
CA GLN A 265 10.77 -23.90 43.24
C GLN A 265 12.19 -24.38 42.95
N LEU A 266 12.75 -24.00 41.80
CA LEU A 266 14.14 -24.34 41.44
C LEU A 266 15.18 -23.81 42.43
N LYS A 267 14.87 -22.75 43.18
CA LYS A 267 15.74 -22.25 44.26
C LYS A 267 15.88 -23.25 45.43
N LYS A 268 14.87 -24.09 45.66
CA LYS A 268 14.85 -25.09 46.73
C LYS A 268 15.29 -26.46 46.23
N LYS A 269 14.93 -26.81 44.99
CA LYS A 269 15.29 -28.07 44.35
C LYS A 269 15.77 -27.78 42.92
N PRO A 270 17.10 -27.72 42.70
CA PRO A 270 17.68 -27.45 41.39
C PRO A 270 17.20 -28.44 40.32
N LEU A 271 17.29 -28.03 39.05
CA LEU A 271 17.01 -28.92 37.93
C LEU A 271 18.22 -29.82 37.74
N GLU A 272 18.06 -31.11 38.00
CA GLU A 272 19.12 -32.11 37.82
C GLU A 272 18.77 -33.04 36.66
N VAL A 273 19.72 -33.24 35.75
CA VAL A 273 19.59 -34.15 34.60
C VAL A 273 20.88 -34.96 34.53
N ASN A 274 20.77 -36.29 34.47
CA ASN A 274 21.92 -37.21 34.41
C ASN A 274 22.97 -36.96 35.52
N GLY A 275 22.52 -36.62 36.74
CA GLY A 275 23.38 -36.36 37.90
C GLY A 275 24.10 -35.01 37.88
N ARG A 276 23.74 -34.11 36.95
CA ARG A 276 24.31 -32.75 36.85
C ARG A 276 23.23 -31.70 37.06
N THR A 277 23.57 -30.67 37.84
CA THR A 277 22.74 -29.47 37.98
C THR A 277 22.78 -28.66 36.68
N ILE A 278 21.60 -28.39 36.13
CA ILE A 278 21.43 -27.62 34.91
C ILE A 278 21.13 -26.16 35.29
N GLU A 279 22.03 -25.26 34.90
CA GLU A 279 21.84 -23.80 35.03
C GLU A 279 21.58 -23.14 33.68
N GLN A 280 22.07 -23.76 32.62
CA GLN A 280 21.92 -23.32 31.24
C GLN A 280 21.84 -24.53 30.30
N ALA A 281 21.18 -24.35 29.15
CA ALA A 281 21.14 -25.36 28.11
C ALA A 281 21.37 -24.75 26.73
N ASP A 282 22.07 -25.47 25.86
CA ASP A 282 22.21 -25.12 24.45
C ASP A 282 20.82 -25.13 23.79
N CYS A 283 20.54 -24.05 23.05
CA CYS A 283 19.24 -23.85 22.42
C CYS A 283 19.40 -23.64 20.91
N PHE A 284 18.37 -24.04 20.18
CA PHE A 284 18.14 -23.67 18.81
C PHE A 284 17.20 -22.47 18.72
N ARG A 285 17.44 -21.59 17.75
CA ARG A 285 16.43 -20.67 17.24
C ARG A 285 15.95 -21.09 15.86
N ARG A 286 14.73 -20.70 15.52
CA ARG A 286 14.14 -20.96 14.21
C ARG A 286 14.38 -19.78 13.29
N GLU A 287 14.90 -20.05 12.10
CA GLU A 287 15.20 -19.03 11.09
C GLU A 287 14.52 -19.38 9.76
N PHE A 288 14.04 -18.35 9.07
CA PHE A 288 13.44 -18.50 7.74
C PHE A 288 14.47 -18.31 6.64
N VAL A 289 14.44 -19.21 5.66
CA VAL A 289 15.50 -19.35 4.66
C VAL A 289 14.92 -19.48 3.26
N ILE A 290 15.69 -19.05 2.28
CA ILE A 290 15.37 -19.24 0.85
C ILE A 290 16.66 -19.46 0.06
N ASN A 291 16.55 -20.16 -1.06
CA ASN A 291 17.66 -20.33 -1.99
C ASN A 291 17.67 -19.19 -3.00
N TYR A 292 18.82 -18.54 -3.14
CA TYR A 292 19.09 -17.52 -4.14
C TYR A 292 20.07 -18.06 -5.19
N ARG A 293 19.89 -17.64 -6.44
CA ARG A 293 20.93 -17.84 -7.46
C ARG A 293 22.15 -17.00 -7.10
N VAL A 294 23.34 -17.51 -7.36
CA VAL A 294 24.60 -16.83 -7.01
C VAL A 294 24.75 -15.46 -7.68
N ASP A 295 24.18 -15.28 -8.88
CA ASP A 295 24.15 -14.01 -9.62
C ASP A 295 23.30 -12.90 -8.96
N SER A 296 22.46 -13.26 -7.99
CA SER A 296 21.66 -12.32 -7.20
C SER A 296 22.35 -11.83 -5.93
N ILE A 297 23.49 -12.43 -5.56
CA ILE A 297 24.32 -12.00 -4.42
C ILE A 297 25.24 -10.87 -4.89
N LYS A 298 25.05 -9.67 -4.37
CA LYS A 298 25.73 -8.46 -4.90
C LYS A 298 26.52 -7.69 -3.85
N THR A 299 26.16 -7.82 -2.58
CA THR A 299 26.70 -7.00 -1.51
C THR A 299 27.29 -7.87 -0.40
N GLN A 300 28.16 -7.28 0.43
CA GLN A 300 28.68 -7.94 1.64
C GLN A 300 27.54 -8.45 2.54
N LYS A 301 26.45 -7.68 2.65
CA LYS A 301 25.26 -8.06 3.42
C LYS A 301 24.58 -9.32 2.86
N ASP A 302 24.53 -9.46 1.54
CA ASP A 302 23.98 -10.68 0.91
C ASP A 302 24.88 -11.89 1.21
N ILE A 303 26.20 -11.70 1.15
CA ILE A 303 27.17 -12.76 1.47
C ILE A 303 27.03 -13.18 2.93
N ASP A 304 26.95 -12.23 3.87
CA ASP A 304 26.81 -12.51 5.30
C ASP A 304 25.55 -13.31 5.64
N SER A 305 24.52 -13.23 4.79
CA SER A 305 23.28 -13.98 4.91
C SER A 305 23.40 -15.46 4.49
N ILE A 306 24.45 -15.85 3.75
CA ILE A 306 24.67 -17.25 3.33
C ILE A 306 24.81 -18.12 4.58
N ILE A 307 24.08 -19.23 4.63
CA ILE A 307 24.01 -20.03 5.87
C ILE A 307 25.29 -20.84 6.07
N ASP A 308 25.76 -21.53 5.03
CA ASP A 308 26.93 -22.39 5.10
C ASP A 308 28.21 -21.54 5.33
N PRO A 309 28.94 -21.74 6.44
CA PRO A 309 30.11 -20.93 6.77
C PRO A 309 31.26 -21.06 5.76
N ALA A 310 31.50 -22.27 5.22
CA ALA A 310 32.60 -22.52 4.29
C ALA A 310 32.30 -21.90 2.92
N ILE A 311 31.07 -22.06 2.42
CA ILE A 311 30.63 -21.39 1.18
C ILE A 311 30.65 -19.88 1.36
N ARG A 312 30.15 -19.38 2.49
CA ARG A 312 30.17 -17.95 2.81
C ARG A 312 31.59 -17.37 2.75
N GLN A 313 32.55 -18.08 3.33
CA GLN A 313 33.95 -17.66 3.31
C GLN A 313 34.51 -17.57 1.89
N LYS A 314 34.25 -18.58 1.04
CA LYS A 314 34.64 -18.54 -0.39
C LYS A 314 34.05 -17.33 -1.14
N PHE A 315 32.81 -16.95 -0.84
CA PHE A 315 32.18 -15.76 -1.41
C PHE A 315 32.81 -14.47 -0.90
N ARG A 316 33.14 -14.39 0.41
CA ARG A 316 33.83 -13.22 0.99
C ARG A 316 35.21 -13.01 0.37
N GLU A 317 36.01 -14.06 0.29
CA GLU A 317 37.34 -14.00 -0.33
C GLU A 317 37.26 -13.50 -1.77
N ARG A 318 36.32 -14.04 -2.57
CA ARG A 318 36.12 -13.57 -3.94
C ARG A 318 35.67 -12.11 -3.97
N PHE A 319 34.78 -11.68 -3.08
CA PHE A 319 34.27 -10.32 -3.02
C PHE A 319 35.36 -9.31 -2.66
N GLU A 320 36.23 -9.64 -1.70
CA GLU A 320 37.38 -8.84 -1.30
C GLU A 320 38.42 -8.71 -2.43
N GLN A 321 38.63 -9.78 -3.20
CA GLN A 321 39.58 -9.78 -4.32
C GLN A 321 39.18 -8.87 -5.49
N VAL A 322 37.90 -8.90 -5.90
CA VAL A 322 37.44 -8.21 -7.13
C VAL A 322 36.65 -6.93 -6.87
N GLY A 323 36.19 -6.73 -5.63
CA GLY A 323 35.34 -5.61 -5.25
C GLY A 323 33.89 -5.70 -5.75
N ALA A 324 33.02 -4.87 -5.17
CA ALA A 324 31.56 -4.94 -5.38
C ALA A 324 31.12 -4.77 -6.85
N LYS A 325 31.84 -3.95 -7.62
CA LYS A 325 31.48 -3.60 -9.00
C LYS A 325 31.60 -4.81 -9.94
N ASP A 326 32.67 -5.59 -9.79
CA ASP A 326 33.00 -6.69 -10.70
C ASP A 326 32.65 -8.07 -10.13
N PHE A 327 32.16 -8.14 -8.88
CA PHE A 327 31.85 -9.39 -8.19
C PHE A 327 30.94 -10.33 -8.99
N VAL A 328 29.76 -9.85 -9.41
CA VAL A 328 28.78 -10.69 -10.14
C VAL A 328 29.35 -11.18 -11.47
N LYS A 329 30.10 -10.32 -12.17
CA LYS A 329 30.79 -10.68 -13.42
C LYS A 329 31.82 -11.77 -13.19
N SER A 330 32.61 -11.66 -12.11
CA SER A 330 33.64 -12.65 -11.76
C SER A 330 33.06 -14.05 -11.50
N ILE A 331 31.85 -14.15 -10.94
CA ILE A 331 31.16 -15.43 -10.71
C ILE A 331 30.69 -16.04 -12.03
N ALA A 332 30.26 -15.21 -12.98
CA ALA A 332 29.81 -15.68 -14.30
C ALA A 332 30.99 -16.19 -15.15
N GLU A 333 32.15 -15.53 -15.05
CA GLU A 333 33.37 -15.90 -15.76
C GLU A 333 34.08 -17.09 -15.10
N ASN A 334 34.12 -17.14 -13.77
CA ASN A 334 34.77 -18.18 -12.99
C ASN A 334 33.87 -18.59 -11.80
N PRO A 335 33.04 -19.63 -11.97
CA PRO A 335 32.10 -20.09 -10.94
C PRO A 335 32.79 -20.49 -9.63
N ILE A 336 32.18 -20.16 -8.50
CA ILE A 336 32.64 -20.61 -7.19
C ILE A 336 32.19 -22.06 -6.99
N CYS A 337 33.14 -22.96 -6.71
CA CYS A 337 32.87 -24.39 -6.53
C CYS A 337 32.86 -24.79 -5.04
N SER A 338 32.06 -25.81 -4.69
CA SER A 338 31.97 -26.31 -3.31
C SER A 338 33.17 -27.18 -2.94
N ASP A 339 33.68 -27.96 -3.88
CA ASP A 339 34.86 -28.81 -3.77
C ASP A 339 36.16 -28.05 -4.05
N ALA A 340 37.29 -28.66 -3.68
CA ALA A 340 38.63 -28.11 -3.96
C ALA A 340 39.05 -28.34 -5.42
N GLU A 341 38.50 -29.35 -6.09
CA GLU A 341 38.84 -29.76 -7.46
C GLU A 341 38.14 -28.92 -8.54
N GLY A 342 37.19 -28.07 -8.15
CA GLY A 342 36.47 -27.16 -9.05
C GLY A 342 35.36 -27.82 -9.88
N LYS A 343 34.95 -29.06 -9.57
CA LYS A 343 33.97 -29.82 -10.37
C LYS A 343 32.51 -29.48 -10.02
N CYS A 344 32.24 -29.04 -8.79
CA CYS A 344 30.90 -28.79 -8.29
C CYS A 344 30.63 -27.28 -8.17
N ALA A 345 30.32 -26.66 -9.30
CA ALA A 345 29.95 -25.25 -9.35
C ALA A 345 28.66 -24.97 -8.56
N ILE A 346 28.73 -24.02 -7.63
CA ILE A 346 27.60 -23.59 -6.80
C ILE A 346 26.68 -22.71 -7.65
N ARG A 347 25.46 -23.17 -7.89
CA ARG A 347 24.45 -22.42 -8.67
C ARG A 347 23.51 -21.61 -7.78
N ASN A 348 23.20 -22.14 -6.60
CA ASN A 348 22.33 -21.52 -5.62
C ASN A 348 22.93 -21.63 -4.23
N VAL A 349 22.71 -20.61 -3.41
CA VAL A 349 23.09 -20.58 -2.00
C VAL A 349 21.85 -20.37 -1.15
N ARG A 350 21.79 -21.05 -0.01
CA ARG A 350 20.72 -20.84 0.98
C ARG A 350 21.09 -19.67 1.86
N CYS A 351 20.18 -18.71 1.99
CA CYS A 351 20.40 -17.50 2.76
C CYS A 351 19.34 -17.32 3.87
N PHE A 352 19.76 -16.70 4.96
CA PHE A 352 18.87 -16.15 5.98
C PHE A 352 18.08 -14.98 5.40
N THR A 353 16.78 -14.95 5.70
CA THR A 353 15.90 -13.90 5.17
C THR A 353 15.67 -12.74 6.15
N GLY A 354 15.94 -12.94 7.44
CA GLY A 354 15.67 -11.96 8.50
C GLY A 354 14.16 -11.70 8.72
N LEU A 355 13.30 -12.56 8.18
CA LEU A 355 11.86 -12.40 8.27
C LEU A 355 11.33 -12.84 9.62
N LYS A 356 10.35 -12.08 10.10
CA LYS A 356 9.69 -12.36 11.38
C LYS A 356 8.50 -13.30 11.17
N PRO A 357 8.22 -14.21 12.12
CA PRO A 357 7.09 -15.14 12.04
C PRO A 357 5.73 -14.46 11.79
N ASP A 358 5.48 -13.32 12.44
CA ASP A 358 4.25 -12.53 12.32
C ASP A 358 3.97 -12.01 10.90
N SER A 359 5.00 -11.90 10.07
CA SER A 359 4.88 -11.49 8.66
C SER A 359 4.57 -12.65 7.71
N LEU A 360 4.59 -13.90 8.18
CA LEU A 360 4.53 -15.11 7.36
C LEU A 360 3.24 -15.91 7.58
N ALA A 361 2.72 -16.46 6.50
CA ALA A 361 1.64 -17.44 6.51
C ALA A 361 2.17 -18.82 6.11
N CYS A 362 1.69 -19.88 6.77
CA CYS A 362 1.93 -21.25 6.32
C CYS A 362 1.16 -21.51 5.02
N VAL A 363 1.89 -21.86 3.95
CA VAL A 363 1.32 -22.14 2.62
C VAL A 363 1.53 -23.60 2.21
N ARG A 364 2.34 -24.36 2.94
CA ARG A 364 2.61 -25.78 2.66
C ARG A 364 2.78 -26.57 3.95
N LYS A 365 2.03 -27.68 4.04
CA LYS A 365 2.13 -28.69 5.10
C LYS A 365 2.54 -30.03 4.48
N ASP A 366 3.23 -30.87 5.23
CA ASP A 366 3.51 -32.26 4.84
C ASP A 366 2.33 -33.20 5.17
N ALA A 367 2.50 -34.50 4.93
CA ALA A 367 1.44 -35.49 5.14
C ALA A 367 1.02 -35.65 6.61
N SER A 368 1.89 -35.28 7.56
CA SER A 368 1.60 -35.27 9.00
C SER A 368 0.90 -34.00 9.47
N GLY A 369 0.73 -33.02 8.58
CA GLY A 369 0.21 -31.69 8.92
C GLY A 369 1.28 -30.71 9.43
N LYS A 370 2.54 -31.11 9.47
CA LYS A 370 3.64 -30.24 9.88
C LYS A 370 3.91 -29.17 8.83
N GLU A 371 4.13 -27.95 9.29
CA GLU A 371 4.37 -26.79 8.44
C GLU A 371 5.79 -26.83 7.86
N ILE A 372 5.89 -26.77 6.52
CA ILE A 372 7.16 -26.92 5.80
C ILE A 372 7.44 -25.79 4.80
N GLY A 373 6.46 -24.90 4.57
CA GLY A 373 6.61 -23.78 3.65
C GLY A 373 5.80 -22.58 4.09
N PHE A 374 6.46 -21.42 4.07
CA PHE A 374 5.92 -20.16 4.56
C PHE A 374 6.01 -19.10 3.47
N SER A 375 5.10 -18.13 3.45
CA SER A 375 5.19 -17.01 2.51
C SER A 375 4.77 -15.71 3.19
N GLN A 376 5.39 -14.60 2.82
CA GLN A 376 5.08 -13.30 3.41
C GLN A 376 3.65 -12.91 3.06
N THR A 377 2.87 -12.54 4.08
CA THR A 377 1.59 -11.89 3.86
C THR A 377 1.83 -10.54 3.17
N GLN A 378 1.00 -10.20 2.17
CA GLN A 378 1.21 -8.97 1.39
C GLN A 378 0.55 -7.75 2.04
N ASN A 379 -0.74 -7.59 1.78
CA ASN A 379 -1.45 -6.34 2.01
C ASN A 379 -2.15 -6.40 3.36
N ASN A 380 -2.06 -5.33 4.14
CA ASN A 380 -2.92 -5.16 5.29
C ASN A 380 -4.34 -4.83 4.82
N HIS A 381 -5.34 -5.56 5.33
CA HIS A 381 -6.74 -5.30 5.06
C HIS A 381 -7.21 -4.06 5.80
N HIS A 382 -6.93 -4.02 7.10
CA HIS A 382 -7.27 -2.91 7.98
C HIS A 382 -6.36 -2.91 9.22
N LEU A 383 -6.38 -1.78 9.92
CA LEU A 383 -5.83 -1.59 11.25
C LEU A 383 -7.01 -1.29 12.18
N ALA A 384 -7.02 -1.87 13.38
CA ALA A 384 -8.01 -1.55 14.40
C ALA A 384 -7.31 -1.15 15.70
N PHE A 385 -7.93 -0.25 16.47
CA PHE A 385 -7.44 0.20 17.76
C PHE A 385 -8.39 -0.26 18.87
N TYR A 386 -7.80 -0.71 19.97
CA TYR A 386 -8.55 -1.22 21.12
C TYR A 386 -8.04 -0.58 22.40
N ARG A 387 -8.95 -0.22 23.31
CA ARG A 387 -8.63 0.23 24.66
C ARG A 387 -8.64 -0.96 25.61
N LEU A 388 -7.56 -1.14 26.36
CA LEU A 388 -7.45 -2.13 27.42
C LEU A 388 -8.12 -1.62 28.71
N PRO A 389 -8.42 -2.50 29.68
CA PRO A 389 -9.02 -2.09 30.96
C PRO A 389 -8.19 -1.09 31.77
N ASP A 390 -6.87 -1.04 31.57
CA ASP A 390 -5.97 -0.06 32.18
C ASP A 390 -5.96 1.30 31.46
N GLY A 391 -6.81 1.49 30.44
CA GLY A 391 -6.90 2.68 29.61
C GLY A 391 -5.88 2.74 28.47
N LYS A 392 -4.92 1.81 28.40
CA LYS A 392 -3.91 1.79 27.33
C LYS A 392 -4.53 1.38 26.01
N ILE A 393 -4.17 2.11 24.96
CA ILE A 393 -4.63 1.79 23.60
C ILE A 393 -3.57 0.94 22.89
N ILE A 394 -4.02 -0.12 22.24
CA ILE A 394 -3.20 -1.01 21.42
C ILE A 394 -3.72 -1.04 19.98
N GLU A 395 -2.84 -1.44 19.06
CA GLU A 395 -3.19 -1.65 17.66
C GLU A 395 -3.31 -3.15 17.34
N SER A 396 -4.17 -3.48 16.38
CA SER A 396 -4.29 -4.81 15.77
C SER A 396 -4.22 -4.65 14.25
N VAL A 397 -3.10 -5.09 13.65
CA VAL A 397 -2.91 -5.09 12.20
C VAL A 397 -3.48 -6.39 11.64
N VAL A 398 -4.47 -6.30 10.76
CA VAL A 398 -5.07 -7.48 10.14
C VAL A 398 -4.64 -7.56 8.68
N SER A 399 -3.81 -8.55 8.36
CA SER A 399 -3.41 -8.85 6.99
C SER A 399 -4.60 -9.34 6.15
N PHE A 400 -4.49 -9.23 4.83
CA PHE A 400 -5.47 -9.79 3.89
C PHE A 400 -5.60 -11.31 4.04
N TRP A 401 -4.49 -12.00 4.36
CA TRP A 401 -4.47 -13.41 4.74
C TRP A 401 -5.34 -13.67 5.97
N ASN A 402 -5.09 -12.95 7.07
CA ASN A 402 -5.83 -13.12 8.33
C ASN A 402 -7.32 -12.82 8.15
N GLY A 403 -7.67 -11.79 7.36
CA GLY A 403 -9.06 -11.50 7.02
C GLY A 403 -9.75 -12.63 6.27
N ILE A 404 -9.08 -13.26 5.31
CA ILE A 404 -9.61 -14.43 4.58
C ILE A 404 -9.71 -15.65 5.49
N LEU A 405 -8.72 -15.87 6.35
CA LEU A 405 -8.71 -16.96 7.31
C LEU A 405 -9.89 -16.85 8.28
N ARG A 406 -10.10 -15.69 8.89
CA ARG A 406 -11.27 -15.41 9.74
C ARG A 406 -12.57 -15.70 8.99
N LYS A 407 -12.70 -15.20 7.77
CA LYS A 407 -13.91 -15.41 6.95
C LYS A 407 -14.15 -16.88 6.58
N ARG A 408 -13.09 -17.67 6.37
CA ARG A 408 -13.19 -19.12 6.11
C ARG A 408 -13.82 -19.85 7.30
N TYR A 409 -13.50 -19.45 8.53
CA TYR A 409 -14.00 -20.06 9.76
C TYR A 409 -15.22 -19.33 10.34
N GLY A 410 -15.82 -18.40 9.59
CA GLY A 410 -16.99 -17.64 10.05
C GLY A 410 -16.71 -16.67 11.20
N VAL A 411 -15.44 -16.37 11.46
CA VAL A 411 -15.02 -15.37 12.46
C VAL A 411 -15.16 -13.97 11.86
N PRO A 412 -15.72 -13.00 12.59
CA PRO A 412 -15.79 -11.61 12.14
C PRO A 412 -14.42 -11.06 11.72
N VAL A 413 -14.38 -10.40 10.57
CA VAL A 413 -13.13 -9.81 10.05
C VAL A 413 -12.73 -8.60 10.89
N PHE A 414 -13.70 -7.71 11.14
CA PHE A 414 -13.62 -6.64 12.11
C PHE A 414 -14.17 -7.16 13.44
N VAL A 415 -13.37 -7.02 14.50
CA VAL A 415 -13.71 -7.53 15.83
C VAL A 415 -14.18 -6.33 16.64
N HIS A 416 -15.48 -6.05 16.63
CA HIS A 416 -16.05 -4.96 17.41
C HIS A 416 -16.29 -5.35 18.88
N ASP A 417 -16.64 -6.63 19.09
CA ASP A 417 -16.78 -7.23 20.41
C ASP A 417 -15.75 -8.36 20.55
N PRO A 418 -14.59 -8.09 21.18
CA PRO A 418 -13.59 -9.13 21.42
C PRO A 418 -14.11 -10.30 22.25
N ALA A 419 -14.95 -10.06 23.27
CA ALA A 419 -15.44 -11.10 24.15
C ALA A 419 -16.28 -12.14 23.39
N ALA A 420 -17.26 -11.68 22.61
CA ALA A 420 -18.10 -12.55 21.80
C ALA A 420 -17.30 -13.34 20.75
N VAL A 421 -16.25 -12.74 20.17
CA VAL A 421 -15.39 -13.43 19.21
C VAL A 421 -14.55 -14.51 19.90
N TRP A 422 -14.05 -14.27 21.11
CA TRP A 422 -13.32 -15.29 21.89
C TRP A 422 -14.24 -16.44 22.31
N ASP A 423 -15.49 -16.17 22.71
CA ASP A 423 -16.47 -17.23 23.00
C ASP A 423 -16.69 -18.13 21.79
N ARG A 424 -16.87 -17.52 20.62
CA ARG A 424 -17.01 -18.25 19.36
C ARG A 424 -15.78 -19.12 19.05
N ILE A 425 -14.57 -18.64 19.34
CA ILE A 425 -13.33 -19.41 19.11
C ILE A 425 -13.25 -20.60 20.08
N ALA A 426 -13.67 -20.42 21.34
CA ALA A 426 -13.66 -21.49 22.34
C ALA A 426 -14.58 -22.67 21.96
N GLU A 427 -15.63 -22.41 21.17
CA GLU A 427 -16.55 -23.44 20.65
C GLU A 427 -15.99 -24.18 19.41
N MET A 428 -14.90 -23.73 18.81
CA MET A 428 -14.35 -24.34 17.59
C MET A 428 -13.39 -25.48 17.89
N ASN A 429 -13.41 -26.51 17.04
CA ASN A 429 -12.42 -27.59 17.09
C ASN A 429 -11.00 -27.04 16.87
N GLU A 430 -10.13 -27.30 17.84
CA GLU A 430 -8.77 -26.80 17.82
C GLU A 430 -7.98 -27.36 16.64
N ASN A 431 -7.32 -26.46 15.90
CA ASN A 431 -6.37 -26.78 14.84
C ASN A 431 -5.44 -25.58 14.62
N ASN A 432 -4.40 -25.76 13.79
CA ASN A 432 -3.41 -24.71 13.55
C ASN A 432 -4.01 -23.40 13.03
N ASP A 433 -5.06 -23.47 12.20
CA ASP A 433 -5.68 -22.27 11.63
C ASP A 433 -6.49 -21.51 12.70
N ILE A 434 -7.17 -22.22 13.62
CA ILE A 434 -7.87 -21.60 14.76
C ILE A 434 -6.88 -20.98 15.74
N ARG A 435 -5.75 -21.65 16.03
CA ARG A 435 -4.66 -21.08 16.84
C ARG A 435 -4.11 -19.79 16.21
N ALA A 436 -3.84 -19.81 14.91
CA ALA A 436 -3.37 -18.63 14.19
C ALA A 436 -4.40 -17.49 14.18
N ILE A 437 -5.71 -17.81 14.12
CA ILE A 437 -6.76 -16.80 14.29
C ILE A 437 -6.69 -16.21 15.70
N ALA A 438 -6.68 -17.04 16.74
CA ALA A 438 -6.65 -16.64 18.14
C ALA A 438 -5.45 -15.73 18.48
N GLU A 439 -4.25 -16.10 18.01
CA GLU A 439 -3.03 -15.29 18.16
C GLU A 439 -3.12 -13.90 17.50
N SER A 440 -4.00 -13.75 16.51
CA SER A 440 -4.24 -12.49 15.80
C SER A 440 -5.35 -11.61 16.40
N LEU A 441 -6.11 -12.14 17.36
CA LEU A 441 -7.25 -11.44 17.95
C LEU A 441 -6.80 -10.41 19.00
N PRO A 442 -7.55 -9.31 19.17
CA PRO A 442 -7.35 -8.42 20.30
C PRO A 442 -7.65 -9.14 21.62
N PRO A 443 -7.12 -8.67 22.77
CA PRO A 443 -7.44 -9.23 24.07
C PRO A 443 -8.94 -9.24 24.36
N ARG A 444 -9.41 -10.28 25.03
CA ARG A 444 -10.84 -10.52 25.30
C ARG A 444 -11.55 -9.35 25.98
N ASN A 445 -10.88 -8.71 26.93
CA ASN A 445 -11.43 -7.63 27.75
C ASN A 445 -11.14 -6.24 27.19
N SER A 446 -10.78 -6.14 25.91
CA SER A 446 -10.52 -4.85 25.26
C SER A 446 -11.78 -4.29 24.58
N GLU A 447 -11.84 -2.97 24.46
CA GLU A 447 -12.93 -2.23 23.84
C GLU A 447 -12.49 -1.73 22.45
N PHE A 448 -13.29 -1.98 21.41
CA PHE A 448 -13.02 -1.46 20.07
C PHE A 448 -13.21 0.07 20.02
N LEU A 449 -12.22 0.79 19.49
CA LEU A 449 -12.29 2.26 19.33
C LEU A 449 -12.63 2.67 17.91
N MET A 450 -11.76 2.30 16.97
CA MET A 450 -11.93 2.63 15.56
C MET A 450 -11.12 1.68 14.70
N SER A 451 -11.45 1.65 13.41
CA SER A 451 -10.65 0.96 12.40
C SER A 451 -10.34 1.87 11.22
N LEU A 452 -9.14 1.68 10.68
CA LEU A 452 -8.66 2.33 9.47
C LEU A 452 -8.51 1.29 8.36
N GLN A 453 -9.09 1.58 7.21
CA GLN A 453 -8.92 0.84 5.98
C GLN A 453 -8.45 1.80 4.88
N ARG A 454 -7.63 1.30 3.95
CA ARG A 454 -7.15 2.08 2.80
C ARG A 454 -8.32 2.78 2.08
N ASN A 455 -8.11 4.04 1.74
CA ASN A 455 -9.05 4.97 1.11
C ASN A 455 -10.21 5.44 1.99
N GLU A 456 -10.30 5.04 3.26
CA GLU A 456 -11.21 5.74 4.18
C GLU A 456 -10.74 7.18 4.39
N MET A 457 -11.69 8.07 4.62
CA MET A 457 -11.44 9.51 4.73
C MET A 457 -11.46 9.94 6.19
N LEU A 458 -10.50 10.79 6.56
CA LEU A 458 -10.37 11.34 7.90
C LEU A 458 -10.06 12.83 7.84
N VAL A 459 -10.59 13.56 8.80
CA VAL A 459 -10.18 14.91 9.12
C VAL A 459 -9.10 14.83 10.20
N LEU A 460 -7.95 15.46 9.94
CA LEU A 460 -6.76 15.40 10.79
C LEU A 460 -6.20 16.80 11.05
N GLY A 461 -5.79 17.04 12.30
CA GLY A 461 -5.12 18.27 12.73
C GLY A 461 -6.04 19.48 12.83
N MET A 462 -7.35 19.25 12.98
CA MET A 462 -8.37 20.27 13.23
C MET A 462 -8.75 20.22 14.71
N SER A 463 -8.75 21.36 15.39
CA SER A 463 -9.16 21.43 16.80
C SER A 463 -10.66 21.12 16.95
N ASP A 464 -11.10 20.88 18.18
CA ASP A 464 -12.52 20.61 18.45
C ASP A 464 -13.37 21.85 18.16
N ASP A 465 -12.87 23.05 18.50
CA ASP A 465 -13.55 24.32 18.21
C ASP A 465 -13.63 24.57 16.70
N GLU A 466 -12.51 24.44 15.97
CA GLU A 466 -12.49 24.60 14.51
C GLU A 466 -13.47 23.63 13.83
N TRP A 467 -13.51 22.38 14.30
CA TRP A 467 -14.43 21.36 13.80
C TRP A 467 -15.89 21.75 14.04
N ASN A 468 -16.23 22.16 15.26
CA ASN A 468 -17.59 22.52 15.63
C ASN A 468 -18.08 23.77 14.87
N ASP A 469 -17.21 24.76 14.67
CA ASP A 469 -17.48 25.95 13.88
C ASP A 469 -17.73 25.60 12.42
N ALA A 470 -16.88 24.76 11.82
CA ALA A 470 -17.02 24.34 10.43
C ALA A 470 -18.28 23.51 10.20
N ILE A 471 -18.65 22.63 11.13
CA ILE A 471 -19.90 21.85 11.07
C ILE A 471 -21.11 22.79 11.16
N SER A 472 -21.12 23.71 12.13
CA SER A 472 -22.23 24.65 12.34
C SER A 472 -22.44 25.56 11.13
N ALA A 473 -21.35 26.08 10.58
CA ALA A 473 -21.37 26.96 9.40
C ALA A 473 -21.53 26.21 8.06
N HIS A 474 -21.53 24.86 8.08
CA HIS A 474 -21.48 24.04 6.87
C HIS A 474 -20.28 24.40 5.96
N ASP A 475 -19.13 24.75 6.56
CA ASP A 475 -17.92 25.17 5.86
C ASP A 475 -17.10 23.95 5.40
N ILE A 476 -17.51 23.38 4.26
CA ILE A 476 -16.84 22.25 3.63
C ILE A 476 -15.41 22.61 3.21
N ALA A 477 -15.14 23.86 2.83
CA ALA A 477 -13.80 24.30 2.45
C ALA A 477 -12.83 24.26 3.65
N ALA A 478 -13.29 24.64 4.85
CA ALA A 478 -12.52 24.48 6.09
C ALA A 478 -12.21 23.00 6.37
N ILE A 479 -13.20 22.12 6.25
CA ILE A 479 -13.02 20.67 6.44
C ILE A 479 -12.04 20.09 5.42
N ASN A 480 -12.14 20.49 4.14
CA ASN A 480 -11.29 19.99 3.05
C ASN A 480 -9.80 20.30 3.27
N LYS A 481 -9.47 21.43 3.91
CA LYS A 481 -8.08 21.77 4.28
C LYS A 481 -7.44 20.75 5.23
N HIS A 482 -8.27 19.98 5.94
CA HIS A 482 -7.87 18.95 6.90
C HIS A 482 -8.25 17.55 6.46
N LEU A 483 -8.71 17.34 5.21
CA LEU A 483 -9.22 16.07 4.73
C LEU A 483 -8.12 15.20 4.09
N TYR A 484 -7.96 13.99 4.63
CA TYR A 484 -6.96 13.02 4.20
C TYR A 484 -7.60 11.66 3.95
N ARG A 485 -7.04 10.91 3.00
CA ARG A 485 -7.35 9.50 2.83
C ARG A 485 -6.30 8.63 3.53
N VAL A 486 -6.74 7.52 4.12
CA VAL A 486 -5.83 6.46 4.56
C VAL A 486 -5.08 5.92 3.35
N TRP A 487 -3.75 6.02 3.37
CA TRP A 487 -2.91 5.63 2.25
C TRP A 487 -2.24 4.27 2.43
N ARG A 488 -1.47 4.10 3.52
CA ARG A 488 -0.76 2.86 3.88
C ARG A 488 -0.90 2.62 5.37
N LEU A 489 -0.96 1.35 5.76
CA LEU A 489 -1.14 0.93 7.15
C LEU A 489 -0.15 -0.17 7.48
N GLY A 490 0.54 -0.03 8.60
CA GLY A 490 1.36 -1.04 9.24
C GLY A 490 1.40 -0.83 10.74
N SER A 491 2.01 -1.77 11.46
CA SER A 491 2.28 -1.59 12.89
C SER A 491 3.14 -0.36 13.08
N LYS A 492 2.66 0.61 13.87
CA LYS A 492 3.34 1.89 14.11
C LYS A 492 3.75 2.63 12.81
N ASP A 493 2.98 2.49 11.74
CA ASP A 493 3.22 3.20 10.47
C ASP A 493 1.88 3.53 9.79
N TYR A 494 1.21 4.55 10.32
CA TYR A 494 -0.10 5.01 9.83
C TYR A 494 0.13 6.17 8.86
N ASN A 495 -0.19 5.95 7.59
CA ASN A 495 0.08 6.91 6.54
C ASN A 495 -1.22 7.44 5.95
N PHE A 496 -1.32 8.76 5.85
CA PHE A 496 -2.46 9.48 5.30
C PHE A 496 -1.97 10.41 4.19
N LYS A 497 -2.74 10.57 3.11
CA LYS A 497 -2.39 11.43 1.97
C LYS A 497 -3.52 12.44 1.76
N PHE A 498 -3.18 13.69 1.48
CA PHE A 498 -4.14 14.77 1.31
C PHE A 498 -5.12 14.44 0.19
N HIS A 499 -6.41 14.75 0.36
CA HIS A 499 -7.46 14.21 -0.51
C HIS A 499 -7.31 14.63 -1.98
N THR A 500 -6.76 15.82 -2.26
CA THR A 500 -6.56 16.28 -3.64
C THR A 500 -5.29 15.74 -4.30
N ASP A 501 -4.37 15.13 -3.56
CA ASP A 501 -3.08 14.73 -4.11
C ASP A 501 -3.21 13.51 -5.04
N THR A 502 -2.73 13.67 -6.26
CA THR A 502 -2.74 12.65 -7.31
C THR A 502 -1.52 11.72 -7.27
N THR A 503 -0.48 12.09 -6.52
CA THR A 503 0.81 11.42 -6.57
C THR A 503 0.96 10.36 -5.48
N ALA A 504 1.58 9.23 -5.83
CA ALA A 504 1.96 8.19 -4.87
C ALA A 504 3.35 8.42 -4.27
N GLN A 505 4.19 9.24 -4.91
CA GLN A 505 5.52 9.56 -4.41
C GLN A 505 5.44 10.68 -3.38
N ILE A 506 6.38 10.68 -2.44
CA ILE A 506 6.61 11.82 -1.56
C ILE A 506 7.67 12.68 -2.23
N LYS A 507 7.37 13.96 -2.39
CA LYS A 507 8.27 14.96 -2.98
C LYS A 507 8.83 15.88 -1.90
N GLU A 508 9.88 16.60 -2.25
CA GLU A 508 10.40 17.70 -1.43
C GLU A 508 9.30 18.75 -1.19
N GLY A 509 9.22 19.30 0.02
CA GLY A 509 8.17 20.25 0.44
C GLY A 509 6.82 19.63 0.81
N ASP A 510 6.57 18.34 0.50
CA ASP A 510 5.27 17.69 0.79
C ASP A 510 4.94 17.70 2.29
N LYS A 511 5.96 17.64 3.16
CA LYS A 511 5.78 17.62 4.61
C LYS A 511 5.35 19.00 5.12
N GLU A 512 6.01 20.06 4.64
CA GLU A 512 5.78 21.46 4.97
C GLU A 512 4.38 21.90 4.50
N MET A 513 3.98 21.44 3.30
CA MET A 513 2.63 21.62 2.75
C MET A 513 1.55 20.77 3.42
N LYS A 514 1.92 19.88 4.36
CA LYS A 514 1.04 18.87 4.97
C LYS A 514 0.30 18.02 3.92
N MET A 515 0.96 17.66 2.82
CA MET A 515 0.39 16.79 1.78
C MET A 515 0.24 15.34 2.24
N PHE A 516 0.90 14.95 3.34
CA PHE A 516 0.74 13.64 3.96
C PHE A 516 1.04 13.69 5.47
N TYR A 517 0.54 12.68 6.19
CA TYR A 517 0.98 12.36 7.53
C TYR A 517 1.60 10.95 7.54
N ARG A 518 2.75 10.81 8.19
CA ARG A 518 3.35 9.50 8.52
C ARG A 518 3.52 9.41 10.03
N ILE A 519 2.70 8.59 10.66
CA ILE A 519 2.54 8.57 12.11
C ILE A 519 3.08 7.26 12.66
N GLY A 520 4.01 7.38 13.61
CA GLY A 520 4.74 6.26 14.21
C GLY A 520 4.17 5.74 15.54
N SER A 521 3.11 6.36 16.07
CA SER A 521 2.53 5.99 17.36
C SER A 521 1.05 6.34 17.46
N ILE A 522 0.35 5.64 18.34
CA ILE A 522 -1.08 5.86 18.61
C ILE A 522 -1.29 7.26 19.21
N GLN A 523 -0.41 7.67 20.13
CA GLN A 523 -0.48 8.99 20.77
C GLN A 523 -0.35 10.12 19.75
N ALA A 524 0.56 10.00 18.79
CA ALA A 524 0.72 10.99 17.73
C ALA A 524 -0.48 11.03 16.77
N LEU A 525 -1.17 9.89 16.57
CA LEU A 525 -2.42 9.87 15.80
C LEU A 525 -3.54 10.59 16.57
N LEU A 526 -3.70 10.30 17.86
CA LEU A 526 -4.74 10.92 18.70
C LEU A 526 -4.53 12.43 18.86
N ALA A 527 -3.28 12.89 18.90
CA ALA A 527 -2.95 14.32 18.94
C ALA A 527 -3.40 15.11 17.69
N LEU A 528 -3.78 14.42 16.61
CA LEU A 528 -4.37 15.03 15.42
C LEU A 528 -5.90 15.05 15.45
N ASN A 529 -6.55 14.69 16.56
CA ASN A 529 -8.01 14.60 16.71
C ASN A 529 -8.66 13.89 15.52
N PRO A 530 -8.35 12.60 15.29
CA PRO A 530 -8.73 11.90 14.07
C PRO A 530 -10.24 11.68 14.02
N ARG A 531 -10.90 12.30 13.04
CA ARG A 531 -12.34 12.16 12.81
C ARG A 531 -12.59 11.44 11.51
N LYS A 532 -13.26 10.30 11.56
CA LYS A 532 -13.60 9.54 10.36
C LYS A 532 -14.82 10.18 9.69
N VAL A 533 -14.72 10.44 8.39
CA VAL A 533 -15.80 11.02 7.61
C VAL A 533 -16.12 10.16 6.40
N SER A 534 -17.38 10.18 5.95
CA SER A 534 -17.78 9.57 4.69
C SER A 534 -17.91 10.65 3.64
N VAL A 535 -17.31 10.43 2.47
CA VAL A 535 -17.47 11.30 1.31
C VAL A 535 -18.23 10.52 0.25
N SER A 536 -19.39 11.04 -0.16
CA SER A 536 -20.26 10.41 -1.15
C SER A 536 -19.58 10.35 -2.53
N ILE A 537 -20.16 9.58 -3.46
CA ILE A 537 -19.65 9.54 -4.85
C ILE A 537 -19.76 10.90 -5.55
N LEU A 538 -20.57 11.82 -5.03
CA LEU A 538 -20.72 13.20 -5.53
C LEU A 538 -19.77 14.19 -4.83
N GLY A 539 -18.99 13.73 -3.84
CA GLY A 539 -18.08 14.60 -3.09
C GLY A 539 -18.72 15.27 -1.88
N GLU A 540 -19.88 14.80 -1.42
CA GLU A 540 -20.60 15.39 -0.28
C GLU A 540 -20.18 14.71 1.02
N ILE A 541 -19.97 15.52 2.07
CA ILE A 541 -19.75 15.03 3.43
C ILE A 541 -21.10 15.05 4.16
N ASP A 542 -21.47 13.90 4.73
CA ASP A 542 -22.69 13.78 5.52
C ASP A 542 -22.47 14.37 6.93
N LEU A 543 -22.76 15.66 7.08
CA LEU A 543 -22.58 16.38 8.34
C LEU A 543 -23.64 16.00 9.39
N GLU A 544 -24.83 15.56 8.97
CA GLU A 544 -25.94 15.22 9.87
C GLU A 544 -25.65 13.95 10.68
N ASN A 545 -25.01 12.95 10.07
CA ASN A 545 -24.61 11.75 10.78
C ASN A 545 -23.38 11.97 11.68
N LEU A 546 -22.60 13.02 11.46
CA LEU A 546 -21.40 13.35 12.25
C LEU A 546 -21.71 14.10 13.55
N THR A 547 -22.91 14.67 13.71
CA THR A 547 -23.34 15.37 14.94
C THR A 547 -23.95 14.43 15.98
N LYS A 548 -24.22 13.16 15.62
CA LYS A 548 -24.87 12.15 16.47
C LYS A 548 -23.92 11.09 17.03
N SER A 549 -22.65 11.11 16.64
CA SER A 549 -21.58 10.17 17.05
C SER A 549 -20.56 10.87 17.92
#